data_AF-A0A8D7F271-F1
#
_entry.id   AF-A0A8D7F271-F1
#
_cell.length_a   1.000
_cell.length_b   1.000
_cell.length_c   1.000
_cell.angle_alpha   90.00
_cell.angle_beta   90.00
_cell.angle_gamma   90.00
#
_symmetry.space_group_name_H-M   'P 1'
#
loop_
_entity.id
_entity.type
_entity.pdbx_description
1 polymer ?
#
loop_
_entity_poly.entity_id
_entity_poly.type
_entity_poly.pdbx_seq_one_letter_code
_entity_poly.pdbx_strand_id
1 'polypeptide(L)'
;MFTNDKRQAERTGRRGTPRAQYLQELVTEFQNATNEESKERIVANLANFAYDPYNYAFLRQQLNVLELFLDCITEPNEKLIEFGIGGICNSCVDPENAAMIIQCGGIPLVIQCLSSSDGSTVTYALGALYYLCNSSSKKEILKPEVIEVIRRYAASGSPNVIYSNLANAFLDKHVNN
;
A
#
# COMPACT_ATOMS: atom_id res chain seq x y z
N MET A 1 9.42 4.30 15.42
CA MET A 1 10.33 3.23 15.91
C MET A 1 9.61 1.90 15.79
N PHE A 2 10.12 0.99 14.96
CA PHE A 2 9.49 -0.29 14.63
C PHE A 2 9.39 -1.27 15.81
N THR A 3 8.48 -2.23 15.69
CA THR A 3 8.21 -3.28 16.68
C THR A 3 9.28 -4.38 16.59
N ASN A 4 9.45 -5.12 17.68
CA ASN A 4 10.24 -6.34 17.75
C ASN A 4 9.60 -7.28 18.79
N ASP A 5 10.09 -8.51 18.90
CA ASP A 5 9.52 -9.52 19.81
C ASP A 5 9.45 -9.05 21.26
N LYS A 6 10.49 -8.37 21.76
CA LYS A 6 10.53 -7.85 23.12
C LYS A 6 9.42 -6.82 23.34
N ARG A 7 9.30 -5.83 22.46
CA ARG A 7 8.26 -4.80 22.52
C ARG A 7 6.86 -5.40 22.39
N GLN A 8 6.71 -6.43 21.56
CA GLN A 8 5.44 -7.11 21.40
C GLN A 8 5.07 -7.86 22.69
N ALA A 9 6.00 -8.59 23.30
CA ALA A 9 5.78 -9.26 24.58
C ALA A 9 5.42 -8.27 25.70
N GLU A 10 6.11 -7.12 25.77
CA GLU A 10 5.83 -6.04 26.73
C GLU A 10 4.42 -5.45 26.55
N ARG A 11 3.99 -5.23 25.31
CA ARG A 11 2.68 -4.61 24.99
C ARG A 11 1.50 -5.58 25.09
N THR A 12 1.71 -6.85 24.70
CA THR A 12 0.66 -7.89 24.79
C THR A 12 0.35 -8.19 26.26
N GLY A 13 1.34 -8.21 27.14
CA GLY A 13 1.14 -8.54 28.55
C GLY A 13 0.61 -9.97 28.75
N ARG A 14 0.19 -10.31 29.98
CA ARG A 14 -0.19 -11.70 30.34
C ARG A 14 -1.49 -12.22 29.73
N ARG A 15 -2.37 -11.33 29.24
CA ARG A 15 -3.70 -11.68 28.70
C ARG A 15 -3.98 -11.10 27.32
N GLY A 16 -3.00 -10.46 26.68
CA GLY A 16 -3.21 -9.90 25.36
C GLY A 16 -3.16 -10.97 24.28
N THR A 17 -3.81 -10.67 23.16
CA THR A 17 -3.78 -11.50 21.96
C THR A 17 -2.38 -11.44 21.30
N PRO A 18 -1.78 -12.59 20.95
CA PRO A 18 -0.55 -12.63 20.15
C PRO A 18 -0.70 -11.87 18.83
N ARG A 19 0.38 -11.26 18.31
CA ARG A 19 0.30 -10.41 17.11
C ARG A 19 -0.34 -11.13 15.91
N ALA A 20 0.11 -12.34 15.62
CA ALA A 20 -0.39 -13.12 14.49
C ALA A 20 -1.89 -13.40 14.63
N GLN A 21 -2.34 -13.80 15.82
CA GLN A 21 -3.75 -14.04 16.11
C GLN A 21 -4.58 -12.77 15.99
N TYR A 22 -4.10 -11.62 16.50
CA TYR A 22 -4.82 -10.36 16.39
C TYR A 22 -5.00 -9.93 14.93
N LEU A 23 -3.95 -10.06 14.10
CA LEU A 23 -4.05 -9.77 12.67
C LEU A 23 -5.00 -10.75 11.95
N GLN A 24 -5.00 -12.02 12.33
CA GLN A 24 -5.96 -13.01 11.82
C GLN A 24 -7.40 -12.65 12.17
N GLU A 25 -7.64 -12.22 13.42
CA GLU A 25 -8.96 -11.77 13.89
C GLU A 25 -9.46 -10.59 13.06
N LEU A 26 -8.60 -9.61 12.73
CA LEU A 26 -8.96 -8.49 11.84
C LEU A 26 -9.34 -8.96 10.44
N VAL A 27 -8.57 -9.88 9.83
CA VAL A 27 -8.89 -10.42 8.50
C VAL A 27 -10.22 -11.17 8.54
N THR A 28 -10.47 -11.96 9.59
CA THR A 28 -11.75 -12.65 9.77
C THR A 28 -12.90 -11.68 10.02
N GLU A 29 -12.70 -10.59 10.76
CA GLU A 29 -13.69 -9.53 10.94
C GLU A 29 -14.03 -8.88 9.60
N PHE A 30 -13.02 -8.59 8.76
CA PHE A 30 -13.23 -8.02 7.42
C PHE A 30 -14.08 -8.94 6.53
N GLN A 31 -13.76 -10.23 6.50
CA GLN A 31 -14.48 -11.22 5.69
C GLN A 31 -15.94 -11.40 6.11
N ASN A 32 -16.25 -11.19 7.39
CA ASN A 32 -17.59 -11.32 7.93
C ASN A 32 -18.35 -9.98 8.00
N ALA A 33 -17.68 -8.85 7.72
CA ALA A 33 -18.28 -7.53 7.81
C ALA A 33 -19.31 -7.32 6.70
N THR A 34 -20.54 -6.96 7.10
CA THR A 34 -21.65 -6.72 6.18
C THR A 34 -21.87 -5.25 5.85
N ASN A 35 -21.25 -4.35 6.62
CA ASN A 35 -21.34 -2.90 6.42
C ASN A 35 -19.97 -2.33 6.02
N GLU A 36 -20.01 -1.31 5.18
CA GLU A 36 -18.83 -0.67 4.60
C GLU A 36 -17.97 0.04 5.64
N GLU A 37 -18.56 0.74 6.62
CA GLU A 37 -17.82 1.45 7.68
C GLU A 37 -16.90 0.50 8.47
N SER A 38 -17.39 -0.72 8.78
CA SER A 38 -16.58 -1.73 9.47
C SER A 38 -15.43 -2.19 8.60
N LYS A 39 -15.67 -2.46 7.31
CA LYS A 39 -14.61 -2.83 6.36
C LYS A 39 -13.56 -1.73 6.26
N GLU A 40 -13.97 -0.48 6.07
CA GLU A 40 -13.09 0.68 5.99
C GLU A 40 -12.18 0.79 7.21
N ARG A 41 -12.77 0.71 8.41
CA ARG A 41 -12.02 0.74 9.68
C ARG A 41 -10.99 -0.39 9.77
N ILE A 42 -11.36 -1.60 9.35
CA ILE A 42 -10.48 -2.77 9.44
C ILE A 42 -9.33 -2.66 8.43
N VAL A 43 -9.59 -2.27 7.19
CA VAL A 43 -8.56 -2.08 6.16
C VAL A 43 -7.61 -0.95 6.56
N ALA A 44 -8.13 0.16 7.08
CA ALA A 44 -7.30 1.23 7.64
C ALA A 44 -6.37 0.72 8.75
N ASN A 45 -6.87 -0.15 9.64
CA ASN A 45 -6.07 -0.75 10.70
C ASN A 45 -4.98 -1.67 10.13
N LEU A 46 -5.32 -2.54 9.19
CA LEU A 46 -4.36 -3.40 8.49
C LEU A 46 -3.29 -2.57 7.75
N ALA A 47 -3.67 -1.49 7.08
CA ALA A 47 -2.76 -0.58 6.38
C ALA A 47 -1.77 0.10 7.34
N ASN A 48 -2.20 0.44 8.56
CA ASN A 48 -1.32 0.94 9.62
C ASN A 48 -0.34 -0.14 10.10
N PHE A 49 -0.78 -1.39 10.24
CA PHE A 49 0.14 -2.50 10.56
C PHE A 49 1.15 -2.77 9.44
N ALA A 50 0.76 -2.54 8.20
CA ALA A 50 1.63 -2.67 7.03
C ALA A 50 2.75 -1.62 6.97
N TYR A 51 2.82 -0.65 7.88
CA TYR A 51 3.94 0.28 8.00
C TYR A 51 5.16 -0.32 8.75
N ASP A 52 4.94 -1.34 9.58
CA ASP A 52 5.98 -1.90 10.44
C ASP A 52 6.49 -3.25 9.89
N PRO A 53 7.79 -3.37 9.53
CA PRO A 53 8.35 -4.59 8.96
C PRO A 53 8.18 -5.85 9.82
N TYR A 54 8.00 -5.68 11.14
CA TYR A 54 7.67 -6.78 12.03
C TYR A 54 6.43 -7.57 11.58
N ASN A 55 5.49 -6.91 10.89
CA ASN A 55 4.25 -7.54 10.46
C ASN A 55 4.32 -8.18 9.06
N TYR A 56 5.36 -7.91 8.26
CA TYR A 56 5.38 -8.28 6.84
C TYR A 56 5.20 -9.77 6.58
N ALA A 57 5.90 -10.63 7.34
CA ALA A 57 5.76 -12.07 7.19
C ALA A 57 4.33 -12.55 7.52
N PHE A 58 3.69 -12.01 8.57
CA PHE A 58 2.31 -12.35 8.90
C PHE A 58 1.35 -11.89 7.79
N LEU A 59 1.47 -10.63 7.36
CA LEU A 59 0.59 -10.02 6.36
C LEU A 59 0.72 -10.71 4.99
N ARG A 60 1.93 -11.03 4.55
CA ARG A 60 2.19 -11.65 3.25
C ARG A 60 1.96 -13.15 3.22
N GLN A 61 2.52 -13.91 4.17
CA GLN A 61 2.59 -15.38 4.06
C GLN A 61 1.47 -16.11 4.80
N GLN A 62 0.94 -15.53 5.88
CA GLN A 62 -0.05 -16.22 6.71
C GLN A 62 -1.48 -15.76 6.40
N LEU A 63 -1.65 -14.50 6.02
CA LEU A 63 -2.95 -13.83 6.01
C LEU A 63 -3.37 -13.30 4.63
N ASN A 64 -2.49 -13.34 3.63
CA ASN A 64 -2.72 -12.81 2.27
C ASN A 64 -3.26 -11.36 2.26
N VAL A 65 -2.82 -10.52 3.20
CA VAL A 65 -3.32 -9.14 3.33
C VAL A 65 -2.90 -8.26 2.16
N LEU A 66 -1.79 -8.59 1.49
CA LEU A 66 -1.39 -7.86 0.28
C LEU A 66 -2.41 -8.06 -0.85
N GLU A 67 -2.96 -9.27 -1.02
CA GLU A 67 -4.04 -9.55 -1.96
C GLU A 67 -5.33 -8.84 -1.53
N LEU A 68 -5.66 -8.87 -0.22
CA LEU A 68 -6.81 -8.15 0.33
C LEU A 68 -6.74 -6.64 0.01
N PHE A 69 -5.56 -6.02 0.11
CA PHE A 69 -5.40 -4.62 -0.28
C PHE A 69 -5.63 -4.38 -1.78
N LEU A 70 -5.19 -5.32 -2.64
CA LEU A 70 -5.46 -5.23 -4.08
C LEU A 70 -6.95 -5.37 -4.37
N ASP A 71 -7.64 -6.30 -3.71
CA ASP A 71 -9.09 -6.46 -3.82
C ASP A 71 -9.81 -5.15 -3.42
N CYS A 72 -9.38 -4.51 -2.32
CA CYS A 72 -9.93 -3.22 -1.88
C CYS A 72 -9.75 -2.09 -2.91
N ILE A 73 -8.69 -2.11 -3.72
CA ILE A 73 -8.49 -1.12 -4.80
C ILE A 73 -9.50 -1.30 -5.94
N THR A 74 -10.07 -2.50 -6.09
CA THR A 74 -11.08 -2.79 -7.12
C THR A 74 -12.52 -2.48 -6.69
N GLU A 75 -12.73 -2.23 -5.40
CA GLU A 75 -14.05 -1.91 -4.85
C GLU A 75 -14.50 -0.50 -5.28
N PRO A 76 -15.82 -0.24 -5.40
CA PRO A 76 -16.34 1.08 -5.70
C PRO A 76 -16.22 2.07 -4.53
N ASN A 77 -15.93 1.58 -3.32
CA ASN A 77 -15.82 2.40 -2.12
C ASN A 77 -14.48 3.14 -2.09
N GLU A 78 -14.51 4.47 -2.26
CA GLU A 78 -13.32 5.33 -2.27
C GLU A 78 -12.42 5.17 -1.04
N LYS A 79 -13.00 4.87 0.14
CA LYS A 79 -12.22 4.65 1.37
C LYS A 79 -11.51 3.30 1.36
N LEU A 80 -12.14 2.26 0.82
CA LEU A 80 -11.46 0.98 0.63
C LEU A 80 -10.32 1.12 -0.39
N ILE A 81 -10.52 1.87 -1.47
CA ILE A 81 -9.45 2.19 -2.43
C ILE A 81 -8.30 2.91 -1.73
N GLU A 82 -8.59 4.02 -1.01
CA GLU A 82 -7.60 4.83 -0.31
C GLU A 82 -6.77 3.99 0.68
N PHE A 83 -7.43 3.20 1.53
CA PHE A 83 -6.73 2.39 2.52
C PHE A 83 -6.03 1.17 1.90
N GLY A 84 -6.58 0.58 0.84
CA GLY A 84 -5.94 -0.48 0.07
C GLY A 84 -4.61 -0.01 -0.52
N ILE A 85 -4.62 1.09 -1.29
CA ILE A 85 -3.38 1.64 -1.85
C ILE A 85 -2.43 2.14 -0.75
N GLY A 86 -2.95 2.66 0.37
CA GLY A 86 -2.15 3.03 1.53
C GLY A 86 -1.40 1.83 2.13
N GLY A 87 -2.08 0.69 2.28
CA GLY A 87 -1.47 -0.57 2.74
C GLY A 87 -0.39 -1.10 1.79
N ILE A 88 -0.62 -1.01 0.48
CA ILE A 88 0.38 -1.32 -0.55
C ILE A 88 1.59 -0.39 -0.43
N CYS A 89 1.37 0.93 -0.37
CA CYS A 89 2.44 1.92 -0.25
C CYS A 89 3.29 1.69 1.01
N ASN A 90 2.67 1.36 2.14
CA ASN A 90 3.36 1.13 3.41
C ASN A 90 4.22 -0.14 3.43
N SER A 91 3.86 -1.14 2.62
CA SER A 91 4.50 -2.47 2.64
C SER A 91 5.49 -2.72 1.50
N CYS A 92 5.34 -2.03 0.36
CA CYS A 92 6.11 -2.29 -0.85
C CYS A 92 7.57 -1.82 -0.83
N VAL A 93 8.03 -1.18 0.25
CA VAL A 93 9.46 -0.92 0.47
C VAL A 93 10.24 -2.23 0.67
N ASP A 94 9.57 -3.27 1.17
CA ASP A 94 10.14 -4.61 1.29
C ASP A 94 10.14 -5.33 -0.07
N PRO A 95 11.29 -5.83 -0.56
CA PRO A 95 11.37 -6.47 -1.86
C PRO A 95 10.48 -7.71 -2.01
N GLU A 96 10.29 -8.49 -0.94
CA GLU A 96 9.44 -9.69 -0.99
C GLU A 96 7.95 -9.33 -1.04
N ASN A 97 7.52 -8.29 -0.32
CA ASN A 97 6.17 -7.73 -0.47
C ASN A 97 5.97 -7.15 -1.87
N ALA A 98 6.92 -6.35 -2.38
CA ALA A 98 6.86 -5.80 -3.72
C ALA A 98 6.73 -6.89 -4.80
N ALA A 99 7.52 -7.97 -4.67
CA ALA A 99 7.45 -9.12 -5.57
C ALA A 99 6.06 -9.78 -5.54
N MET A 100 5.49 -9.99 -4.34
CA MET A 100 4.15 -10.55 -4.19
C MET A 100 3.08 -9.66 -4.84
N ILE A 101 3.13 -8.34 -4.59
CA ILE A 101 2.19 -7.36 -5.16
C ILE A 101 2.27 -7.38 -6.70
N ILE A 102 3.48 -7.43 -7.27
CA ILE A 102 3.67 -7.52 -8.72
C ILE A 102 3.11 -8.84 -9.26
N GLN A 103 3.39 -9.96 -8.59
CA GLN A 103 2.91 -11.29 -8.97
C GLN A 103 1.38 -11.39 -8.98
N CYS A 104 0.72 -10.71 -8.05
CA CYS A 104 -0.75 -10.64 -7.98
C CYS A 104 -1.37 -9.62 -8.95
N GLY A 105 -0.60 -9.05 -9.89
CA GLY A 105 -1.13 -8.11 -10.87
C GLY A 105 -1.43 -6.72 -10.29
N GLY A 106 -0.72 -6.31 -9.23
CA GLY A 106 -0.97 -5.02 -8.58
C GLY A 106 -0.56 -3.79 -9.40
N ILE A 107 0.32 -3.92 -10.40
CA ILE A 107 0.84 -2.76 -11.15
C ILE A 107 -0.28 -1.98 -11.89
N PRO A 108 -1.15 -2.60 -12.71
CA PRO A 108 -2.29 -1.90 -13.31
C PRO A 108 -3.17 -1.16 -12.29
N LEU A 109 -3.43 -1.79 -11.13
CA LEU A 109 -4.29 -1.24 -10.08
C LEU A 109 -3.65 0.01 -9.45
N VAL A 110 -2.36 -0.05 -9.13
CA VAL A 110 -1.61 1.10 -8.61
C VAL A 110 -1.56 2.25 -9.62
N ILE A 111 -1.37 1.95 -10.92
CA ILE A 111 -1.39 2.96 -11.99
C ILE A 111 -2.78 3.61 -12.10
N GLN A 112 -3.85 2.82 -12.02
CA GLN A 112 -5.22 3.33 -12.06
C GLN A 112 -5.48 4.36 -10.94
N CYS A 113 -4.95 4.12 -9.74
CA CYS A 113 -5.07 5.04 -8.61
C CYS A 113 -4.49 6.45 -8.88
N LEU A 114 -3.59 6.62 -9.86
CA LEU A 114 -3.11 7.94 -10.28
C LEU A 114 -4.21 8.82 -10.89
N SER A 115 -5.34 8.25 -11.31
CA SER A 115 -6.48 8.99 -11.87
C SER A 115 -7.57 9.31 -10.83
N SER A 116 -7.34 8.99 -9.55
CA SER A 116 -8.32 9.22 -8.48
C SER A 116 -8.56 10.71 -8.23
N SER A 117 -9.79 11.07 -7.89
CA SER A 117 -10.13 12.39 -7.34
C SER A 117 -9.69 12.57 -5.88
N ASP A 118 -9.43 11.47 -5.18
CA ASP A 118 -8.92 11.50 -3.80
C ASP A 118 -7.40 11.69 -3.78
N GLY A 119 -6.97 12.76 -3.10
CA GLY A 119 -5.56 13.15 -3.08
C GLY A 119 -4.64 12.21 -2.29
N SER A 120 -5.17 11.57 -1.26
CA SER A 120 -4.43 10.55 -0.50
C SER A 120 -4.13 9.34 -1.39
N THR A 121 -5.11 8.89 -2.16
CA THR A 121 -5.00 7.77 -3.10
C THR A 121 -3.91 8.03 -4.14
N VAL A 122 -3.89 9.23 -4.74
CA VAL A 122 -2.84 9.63 -5.69
C VAL A 122 -1.46 9.67 -5.00
N THR A 123 -1.37 10.20 -3.78
CA THR A 123 -0.13 10.26 -2.99
C THR A 123 0.44 8.86 -2.75
N TYR A 124 -0.39 7.94 -2.27
CA TYR A 124 0.02 6.56 -2.02
C TYR A 124 0.39 5.82 -3.30
N ALA A 125 -0.31 6.06 -4.41
CA ALA A 125 0.02 5.48 -5.70
C ALA A 125 1.41 5.93 -6.19
N LEU A 126 1.69 7.24 -6.15
CA LEU A 126 3.02 7.78 -6.50
C LEU A 126 4.13 7.19 -5.61
N GLY A 127 3.88 7.11 -4.30
CA GLY A 127 4.80 6.51 -3.34
C GLY A 127 5.04 5.02 -3.59
N ALA A 128 3.98 4.26 -3.90
CA ALA A 128 4.08 2.84 -4.20
C ALA A 128 4.86 2.59 -5.49
N LEU A 129 4.61 3.35 -6.56
CA LEU A 129 5.33 3.21 -7.83
C LEU A 129 6.84 3.44 -7.67
N TYR A 130 7.27 4.32 -6.77
CA TYR A 130 8.69 4.56 -6.48
C TYR A 130 9.43 3.29 -6.02
N TYR A 131 8.78 2.43 -5.24
CA TYR A 131 9.35 1.17 -4.76
C TYR A 131 9.03 -0.01 -5.67
N LEU A 132 7.83 -0.04 -6.26
CA LEU A 132 7.39 -1.12 -7.13
C LEU A 132 8.11 -1.11 -8.49
N CYS A 133 8.64 0.02 -8.95
CA CYS A 133 9.43 0.09 -10.19
C CYS A 133 10.80 -0.59 -10.00
N ASN A 134 10.93 -1.78 -10.57
CA ASN A 134 12.14 -2.61 -10.54
C ASN A 134 12.28 -3.40 -11.84
N SER A 135 13.29 -4.27 -11.93
CA SER A 135 13.58 -5.05 -13.15
C SER A 135 12.39 -5.83 -13.71
N SER A 136 11.48 -6.31 -12.85
CA SER A 136 10.32 -7.13 -13.24
C SER A 136 9.12 -6.31 -13.69
N SER A 137 8.93 -5.10 -13.16
CA SER A 137 7.76 -4.24 -13.39
C SER A 137 8.02 -3.04 -14.29
N LYS A 138 9.30 -2.67 -14.52
CA LYS A 138 9.68 -1.44 -15.24
C LYS A 138 9.08 -1.34 -16.64
N LYS A 139 8.88 -2.46 -17.34
CA LYS A 139 8.28 -2.45 -18.69
C LYS A 139 6.85 -1.94 -18.69
N GLU A 140 6.15 -2.10 -17.59
CA GLU A 140 4.77 -1.68 -17.43
C GLU A 140 4.66 -0.29 -16.80
N ILE A 141 5.44 -0.02 -15.75
CA ILE A 141 5.43 1.27 -15.05
C ILE A 141 6.03 2.40 -15.90
N LEU A 142 7.03 2.10 -16.74
CA LEU A 142 7.71 3.10 -17.57
C LEU A 142 7.10 3.26 -18.97
N LYS A 143 5.85 2.81 -19.17
CA LYS A 143 5.14 3.08 -20.42
C LYS A 143 4.96 4.59 -20.62
N PRO A 144 5.03 5.10 -21.87
CA PRO A 144 4.98 6.54 -22.14
C PRO A 144 3.78 7.25 -21.51
N GLU A 145 2.60 6.62 -21.54
CA GLU A 145 1.37 7.18 -20.97
C GLU A 145 1.43 7.32 -19.44
N VAL A 146 2.10 6.40 -18.74
CA VAL A 146 2.26 6.45 -17.28
C VAL A 146 3.29 7.52 -16.91
N ILE A 147 4.41 7.57 -17.64
CA ILE A 147 5.44 8.60 -17.43
C ILE A 147 4.89 10.00 -17.67
N GLU A 148 4.05 10.18 -18.68
CA GLU A 148 3.39 11.46 -18.96
C GLU A 148 2.50 11.90 -17.79
N VAL A 149 1.73 10.99 -17.20
CA VAL A 149 0.93 11.29 -15.99
C VAL A 149 1.83 11.70 -14.83
N ILE A 150 2.92 10.96 -14.59
CA ILE A 150 3.88 11.29 -13.51
C ILE A 150 4.53 12.66 -13.75
N ARG A 151 4.90 12.99 -14.99
CA ARG A 151 5.46 14.32 -15.33
C ARG A 151 4.48 15.45 -15.09
N ARG A 152 3.17 15.25 -15.33
CA ARG A 152 2.13 16.24 -14.99
C ARG A 152 2.06 16.47 -13.48
N TYR A 153 2.13 15.41 -12.68
CA TYR A 153 2.22 15.54 -11.22
C TYR A 153 3.49 16.26 -10.78
N ALA A 154 4.64 15.95 -11.39
CA ALA A 154 5.90 16.65 -11.13
C ALA A 154 5.80 18.16 -11.40
N ALA A 155 5.09 18.56 -12.46
CA ALA A 155 4.87 19.96 -12.84
C ALA A 155 3.76 20.68 -12.04
N SER A 156 2.94 19.97 -11.26
CA SER A 156 1.74 20.53 -10.61
C SER A 156 2.02 21.57 -9.52
N GLY A 157 3.24 21.62 -8.97
CA GLY A 157 3.69 22.68 -8.06
C GLY A 157 2.79 22.88 -6.83
N SER A 158 2.68 24.13 -6.36
CA SER A 158 1.79 24.52 -5.25
C SER A 158 0.33 24.64 -5.74
N PRO A 159 -0.69 24.18 -4.98
CA PRO A 159 -0.64 23.70 -3.59
C PRO A 159 -0.29 22.21 -3.42
N ASN A 160 -0.16 21.45 -4.51
CA ASN A 160 0.05 20.00 -4.49
C ASN A 160 1.53 19.59 -4.40
N VAL A 161 2.28 20.23 -3.50
CA VAL A 161 3.74 20.05 -3.36
C VAL A 161 4.11 18.59 -3.11
N ILE A 162 3.27 17.83 -2.42
CA ILE A 162 3.49 16.40 -2.15
C ILE A 162 3.53 15.60 -3.46
N TYR A 163 2.58 15.81 -4.39
CA TYR A 163 2.57 15.10 -5.67
C TYR A 163 3.81 15.43 -6.48
N SER A 164 4.16 16.72 -6.53
CA SER A 164 5.34 17.19 -7.26
C SER A 164 6.62 16.54 -6.72
N ASN A 165 6.79 16.50 -5.40
CA ASN A 165 7.97 15.90 -4.77
C ASN A 165 8.07 14.39 -5.04
N LEU A 166 6.98 13.64 -4.86
CA LEU A 166 6.97 12.19 -5.08
C LEU A 166 7.19 11.84 -6.55
N ALA A 167 6.55 12.57 -7.46
CA ALA A 167 6.72 12.38 -8.89
C ALA A 167 8.14 12.72 -9.36
N ASN A 168 8.73 13.82 -8.88
CA ASN A 168 10.13 14.15 -9.17
C ASN A 168 11.08 13.06 -8.62
N ALA A 169 10.88 12.60 -7.38
CA ALA A 169 11.68 11.51 -6.81
C ALA A 169 11.58 10.22 -7.64
N PHE A 170 10.40 9.88 -8.15
CA PHE A 170 10.21 8.76 -9.07
C PHE A 170 11.01 8.95 -10.36
N LEU A 171 10.84 10.10 -11.03
CA LEU A 171 11.48 10.40 -12.31
C LEU A 171 13.01 10.40 -12.17
N ASP A 172 13.53 11.01 -11.11
CA ASP A 172 14.96 11.05 -10.84
C ASP A 172 15.53 9.65 -10.67
N LYS A 173 14.87 8.79 -9.89
CA LYS A 173 15.36 7.43 -9.64
C LYS A 173 15.30 6.52 -10.87
N HIS A 174 14.22 6.59 -11.66
CA HIS A 174 13.87 5.54 -12.63
C HIS A 174 13.92 5.97 -14.10
N VAL A 175 14.00 7.27 -14.39
CA VAL A 175 13.90 7.80 -15.76
C VAL A 175 15.08 8.69 -16.13
N ASN A 176 15.49 9.58 -15.22
CA ASN A 176 16.52 10.57 -15.49
C ASN A 176 17.95 10.07 -15.17
N ASN A 177 18.08 8.94 -14.46
CA ASN A 177 19.35 8.29 -14.11
C ASN A 177 19.80 7.26 -15.15
#